data_AF-A0A437JZ94-F1
#
_entry.id   AF-A0A437JZ94-F1
#
_cell.length_a   1.000
_cell.length_b   1.000
_cell.length_c   1.000
_cell.angle_alpha   90.00
_cell.angle_beta   90.00
_cell.angle_gamma   90.00
#
_symmetry.space_group_name_H-M   'P 1'
#
loop_
_entity.id
_entity.type
_entity.pdbx_description
1 polymer ?
#
loop_
_entity_poly.entity_id
_entity_poly.type
_entity_poly.pdbx_seq_one_letter_code
_entity_poly.pdbx_strand_id
1 'polypeptide(L)'
;MLALTACASVPPDEPAGAPLKQTVFAVTAEGDLIRFNAGTPRQIDARHRLQGLPDGQPLVGIDFRVARGVLYGLTAGGRLVTIDTASGRVSAVGSAPPAPIAGSRFGFDFNPAADRIRVVSDRGQNLRLHPDTGAVAATDPDLAPAMPGGQAGHVVGAAYTYNKTDEKLTSNYALDIRRGWLLTQGTVEGRTPAVSPNTGRLLDVGALGTGPVDDAAFDIADLDNTALAALRQGTRTRLYRIDLASGAATLLGTVGSGGRVAGIAIEP
;
A
#
# COMPACT_ATOMS: atom_id res chain seq x y z
N MET A 1 -13.34 13.58 47.86
CA MET A 1 -12.75 12.75 46.79
C MET A 1 -13.10 13.41 45.46
N LEU A 2 -12.27 14.35 45.01
CA LEU A 2 -12.46 15.06 43.74
C LEU A 2 -11.83 14.21 42.63
N ALA A 3 -12.65 13.74 41.69
CA ALA A 3 -12.15 13.11 40.47
C ALA A 3 -11.75 14.21 39.48
N LEU A 4 -10.45 14.35 39.20
CA LEU A 4 -9.96 15.12 38.07
C LEU A 4 -10.19 14.29 36.80
N THR A 5 -11.16 14.69 35.99
CA THR A 5 -11.30 14.27 34.60
C THR A 5 -10.15 14.87 33.80
N ALA A 6 -9.18 14.05 33.41
CA ALA A 6 -8.15 14.43 32.46
C ALA A 6 -8.77 14.50 31.06
N CYS A 7 -9.04 15.72 30.58
CA CYS A 7 -9.23 15.96 29.15
C CYS A 7 -7.94 15.55 28.43
N ALA A 8 -8.00 14.51 27.61
CA ALA A 8 -6.92 14.18 26.69
C ALA A 8 -6.75 15.38 25.73
N SER A 9 -5.71 16.17 25.95
CA SER A 9 -5.32 17.25 25.05
C SER A 9 -4.97 16.65 23.70
N VAL A 10 -5.79 16.92 22.70
CA VAL A 10 -5.46 16.72 21.29
C VAL A 10 -4.12 17.43 21.05
N PRO A 11 -3.07 16.75 20.55
CA PRO A 11 -1.80 17.42 20.24
C PRO A 11 -2.05 18.55 19.23
N PRO A 12 -1.27 19.63 19.28
CA PRO A 12 -1.52 20.86 18.51
C PRO A 12 -1.81 20.53 17.05
N ASP A 13 -2.83 21.18 16.49
CA ASP A 13 -3.30 20.97 15.14
C ASP A 13 -2.13 21.04 14.16
N GLU A 14 -1.81 19.88 13.57
CA GLU A 14 -0.93 19.81 12.41
C GLU A 14 -1.54 20.72 11.34
N PRO A 15 -0.85 21.80 10.94
CA PRO A 15 -1.42 22.77 10.00
C PRO A 15 -1.73 22.06 8.69
N ALA A 16 -2.93 22.31 8.16
CA ALA A 16 -3.34 21.73 6.89
C ALA A 16 -2.41 22.22 5.77
N GLY A 17 -1.88 21.29 4.99
CA GLY A 17 -1.14 21.60 3.77
C GLY A 17 -2.06 22.18 2.67
N ALA A 18 -1.46 22.60 1.56
CA ALA A 18 -2.22 22.92 0.36
C ALA A 18 -2.64 21.61 -0.35
N PRO A 19 -3.83 21.56 -0.98
CA PRO A 19 -4.23 20.41 -1.78
C PRO A 19 -3.20 20.03 -2.85
N LEU A 20 -3.01 18.73 -3.03
CA LEU A 20 -2.18 18.12 -4.07
C LEU A 20 -3.06 17.58 -5.21
N LYS A 21 -2.45 17.09 -6.29
CA LYS A 21 -3.20 16.48 -7.40
C LYS A 21 -3.78 15.11 -7.04
N GLN A 22 -3.12 14.39 -6.13
CA GLN A 22 -3.49 13.02 -5.76
C GLN A 22 -4.71 12.99 -4.84
N THR A 23 -5.78 12.36 -5.32
CA THR A 23 -6.89 11.87 -4.49
C THR A 23 -6.54 10.48 -3.99
N VAL A 24 -6.71 10.22 -2.69
CA VAL A 24 -6.33 8.96 -2.05
C VAL A 24 -7.56 8.32 -1.43
N PHE A 25 -7.72 7.02 -1.69
CA PHE A 25 -8.62 6.14 -0.99
C PHE A 25 -7.85 5.36 0.08
N ALA A 26 -8.46 5.12 1.24
CA ALA A 26 -7.90 4.27 2.27
C ALA A 26 -8.97 3.42 2.94
N VAL A 27 -8.60 2.21 3.36
CA VAL A 27 -9.47 1.36 4.17
C VAL A 27 -9.08 1.49 5.63
N THR A 28 -9.99 1.92 6.50
CA THR A 28 -9.73 2.03 7.94
C THR A 28 -9.93 0.68 8.64
N ALA A 29 -9.32 0.50 9.81
CA ALA A 29 -9.50 -0.69 10.63
C ALA A 29 -10.94 -0.91 11.10
N GLU A 30 -11.74 0.16 11.16
CA GLU A 30 -13.16 0.08 11.49
C GLU A 30 -13.98 -0.55 10.36
N GLY A 31 -13.45 -0.63 9.14
CA GLY A 31 -14.16 -1.17 7.96
C GLY A 31 -14.83 -0.10 7.10
N ASP A 32 -14.28 1.12 7.08
CA ASP A 32 -14.74 2.20 6.23
C ASP A 32 -13.76 2.41 5.06
N LEU A 33 -14.29 2.70 3.87
CA LEU A 33 -13.55 3.30 2.76
C LEU A 33 -13.62 4.82 2.92
N ILE A 34 -12.48 5.46 3.14
CA ILE A 34 -12.37 6.92 3.20
C ILE A 34 -11.68 7.44 1.94
N ARG A 35 -12.03 8.67 1.54
CA ARG A 35 -11.39 9.41 0.45
C ARG A 35 -10.94 10.77 0.97
N PHE A 36 -9.76 11.20 0.57
CA PHE A 36 -9.19 12.50 0.94
C PHE A 36 -8.18 12.97 -0.09
N ASN A 37 -7.89 14.26 -0.11
CA ASN A 37 -6.77 14.82 -0.86
C ASN A 37 -5.42 14.60 -0.14
N ALA A 38 -4.38 14.18 -0.86
CA ALA A 38 -3.06 13.88 -0.27
C ALA A 38 -2.39 15.09 0.43
N GLY A 39 -2.73 16.33 0.03
CA GLY A 39 -2.22 17.56 0.64
C GLY A 39 -2.92 17.96 1.94
N THR A 40 -4.13 17.42 2.17
CA THR A 40 -4.95 17.69 3.35
C THR A 40 -5.47 16.38 3.96
N PRO A 41 -4.62 15.39 4.28
CA PRO A 41 -5.05 14.01 4.60
C PRO A 41 -5.87 13.88 5.88
N ARG A 42 -5.90 14.92 6.72
CA ARG A 42 -6.74 15.00 7.91
C ARG A 42 -8.21 15.28 7.58
N GLN A 43 -8.48 15.95 6.46
CA GLN A 43 -9.82 16.27 5.99
C GLN A 43 -10.33 15.10 5.14
N ILE A 44 -11.38 14.43 5.62
CA ILE A 44 -11.99 13.30 4.92
C ILE A 44 -13.15 13.81 4.05
N ASP A 45 -12.98 13.69 2.74
CA ASP A 45 -13.92 14.21 1.74
C ASP A 45 -15.11 13.27 1.51
N ALA A 46 -14.90 11.96 1.69
CA ALA A 46 -15.97 10.96 1.65
C ALA A 46 -15.67 9.79 2.59
N ARG A 47 -16.73 9.16 3.08
CA ARG A 47 -16.67 7.96 3.92
C ARG A 47 -17.83 7.04 3.59
N HIS A 48 -17.52 5.79 3.27
CA HIS A 48 -18.50 4.75 3.00
C HIS A 48 -18.19 3.51 3.81
N ARG A 49 -19.22 2.93 4.46
CA ARG A 49 -19.07 1.65 5.13
C ARG A 49 -18.85 0.55 4.10
N LEU A 50 -17.82 -0.28 4.28
CA LEU A 50 -17.63 -1.47 3.44
C LEU A 50 -18.75 -2.47 3.71
N GLN A 51 -19.37 -2.95 2.64
CA GLN A 51 -20.55 -3.83 2.69
C GLN A 51 -20.35 -5.03 1.75
N GLY A 52 -20.74 -6.22 2.20
CA GLY A 52 -20.64 -7.45 1.40
C GLY A 52 -19.25 -8.09 1.40
N LEU A 53 -18.43 -7.85 2.44
CA LEU A 53 -17.14 -8.53 2.59
C LEU A 53 -17.33 -10.06 2.65
N PRO A 54 -16.66 -10.84 1.78
CA PRO A 54 -16.70 -12.30 1.82
C PRO A 54 -16.33 -12.84 3.21
N ASP A 55 -17.19 -13.69 3.77
CA ASP A 55 -17.04 -14.28 5.10
C ASP A 55 -16.82 -13.27 6.24
N GLY A 56 -17.19 -12.00 6.03
CA GLY A 56 -16.96 -10.91 6.99
C GLY A 56 -15.48 -10.55 7.19
N GLN A 57 -14.58 -11.06 6.36
CA GLN A 57 -13.14 -10.85 6.51
C GLN A 57 -12.75 -9.41 6.14
N PRO A 58 -11.90 -8.73 6.95
CA PRO A 58 -11.44 -7.39 6.62
C PRO A 58 -10.53 -7.40 5.40
N LEU A 59 -10.36 -6.24 4.78
CA LEU A 59 -9.35 -6.05 3.74
C LEU A 59 -7.96 -5.87 4.35
N VAL A 60 -6.94 -6.30 3.62
CA VAL A 60 -5.51 -6.20 4.00
C VAL A 60 -4.67 -5.42 2.98
N GLY A 61 -5.30 -4.94 1.91
CA GLY A 61 -4.68 -4.14 0.86
C GLY A 61 -5.74 -3.74 -0.18
N ILE A 62 -5.51 -2.60 -0.83
CA ILE A 62 -6.33 -2.08 -1.92
C ILE A 62 -5.42 -1.44 -2.96
N ASP A 63 -5.84 -1.44 -4.22
CA ASP A 63 -5.18 -0.71 -5.30
C ASP A 63 -6.11 -0.61 -6.53
N PHE A 64 -5.90 0.40 -7.38
CA PHE A 64 -6.62 0.58 -8.63
C PHE A 64 -6.00 -0.22 -9.78
N ARG A 65 -6.84 -0.94 -10.52
CA ARG A 65 -6.49 -1.35 -11.87
C ARG A 65 -6.69 -0.17 -12.81
N VAL A 66 -5.64 0.63 -13.02
CA VAL A 66 -5.63 1.85 -13.84
C VAL A 66 -6.36 1.68 -15.18
N ALA A 67 -6.07 0.60 -15.91
CA ALA A 67 -6.67 0.32 -17.23
C ALA A 67 -8.21 0.23 -17.25
N ARG A 68 -8.87 0.11 -16.08
CA ARG A 68 -10.34 0.08 -15.95
C ARG A 68 -10.89 1.09 -14.94
N GLY A 69 -10.04 1.80 -14.19
CA GLY A 69 -10.48 2.70 -13.11
C GLY A 69 -11.25 1.99 -12.00
N VAL A 70 -10.97 0.70 -11.75
CA VAL A 70 -11.67 -0.11 -10.74
C VAL A 70 -10.78 -0.31 -9.52
N LEU A 71 -11.30 0.00 -8.33
CA LEU A 71 -10.63 -0.28 -7.07
C LEU A 71 -10.78 -1.77 -6.70
N TYR A 72 -9.66 -2.43 -6.46
CA TYR A 72 -9.61 -3.80 -5.96
C TYR A 72 -9.21 -3.81 -4.49
N GLY A 73 -9.51 -4.90 -3.82
CA GLY A 73 -9.00 -5.21 -2.50
C GLY A 73 -8.73 -6.70 -2.31
N LEU A 74 -7.90 -7.01 -1.32
CA LEU A 74 -7.62 -8.37 -0.88
C LEU A 74 -8.17 -8.57 0.53
N THR A 75 -8.99 -9.61 0.76
CA THR A 75 -9.43 -9.96 2.12
C THR A 75 -8.35 -10.67 2.91
N ALA A 76 -8.45 -10.66 4.24
CA ALA A 76 -7.51 -11.35 5.14
C ALA A 76 -7.46 -12.88 4.97
N GLY A 77 -8.46 -13.49 4.34
CA GLY A 77 -8.45 -14.90 3.93
C GLY A 77 -8.13 -15.11 2.46
N GLY A 78 -7.62 -14.10 1.75
CA GLY A 78 -7.04 -14.24 0.42
C GLY A 78 -8.02 -14.12 -0.74
N ARG A 79 -9.24 -13.64 -0.52
CA ARG A 79 -10.21 -13.42 -1.60
C ARG A 79 -9.95 -12.08 -2.28
N LEU A 80 -9.82 -12.08 -3.61
CA LEU A 80 -9.78 -10.85 -4.40
C LEU A 80 -11.20 -10.31 -4.58
N VAL A 81 -11.36 -9.00 -4.39
CA VAL A 81 -12.65 -8.29 -4.51
C VAL A 81 -12.50 -6.99 -5.29
N THR A 82 -13.58 -6.48 -5.85
CA THR A 82 -13.71 -5.08 -6.30
C THR A 82 -14.53 -4.27 -5.30
N ILE A 83 -14.31 -2.97 -5.28
CA ILE A 83 -14.94 -2.03 -4.37
C ILE A 83 -15.54 -0.87 -5.19
N ASP A 84 -16.84 -0.65 -5.04
CA ASP A 84 -17.50 0.54 -5.57
C ASP A 84 -17.16 1.75 -4.70
N THR A 85 -16.43 2.72 -5.25
CA THR A 85 -15.89 3.86 -4.52
C THR A 85 -16.96 4.85 -4.04
N ALA A 86 -18.15 4.86 -4.66
CA ALA A 86 -19.25 5.76 -4.34
C ALA A 86 -20.19 5.22 -3.25
N SER A 87 -20.19 3.91 -3.01
CA SER A 87 -21.11 3.24 -2.07
C SER A 87 -20.43 2.35 -1.03
N GLY A 88 -19.18 1.95 -1.24
CA GLY A 88 -18.46 0.99 -0.40
C GLY A 88 -18.89 -0.46 -0.60
N ARG A 89 -19.68 -0.77 -1.64
CA ARG A 89 -20.10 -2.15 -1.94
C ARG A 89 -18.92 -2.97 -2.44
N VAL A 90 -18.73 -4.14 -1.85
CA VAL A 90 -17.69 -5.10 -2.18
C VAL A 90 -18.29 -6.25 -3.00
N SER A 91 -17.59 -6.67 -4.06
CA SER A 91 -17.97 -7.82 -4.88
C SER A 91 -16.79 -8.77 -5.10
N ALA A 92 -16.99 -10.07 -4.96
CA ALA A 92 -15.95 -11.05 -5.21
C ALA A 92 -15.53 -11.07 -6.68
N VAL A 93 -14.22 -11.19 -6.92
CA VAL A 93 -13.66 -11.36 -8.26
C VAL A 93 -13.55 -12.85 -8.58
N GLY A 94 -14.18 -13.25 -9.68
CA GLY A 94 -14.14 -14.63 -10.16
C GLY A 94 -14.62 -15.68 -9.16
N SER A 95 -14.32 -16.93 -9.47
CA SER A 95 -14.72 -18.10 -8.68
C SER A 95 -13.53 -18.92 -8.17
N ALA A 96 -12.30 -18.45 -8.39
CA ALA A 96 -11.11 -19.14 -7.93
C ALA A 96 -11.10 -19.28 -6.39
N PRO A 97 -10.45 -20.34 -5.85
CA PRO A 97 -10.20 -20.44 -4.43
C PRO A 97 -9.43 -19.22 -3.90
N PRO A 98 -9.63 -18.80 -2.64
CA PRO A 98 -8.83 -17.76 -2.03
C PRO A 98 -7.33 -18.07 -2.10
N ALA A 99 -6.51 -17.04 -2.32
CA ALA A 99 -5.07 -17.18 -2.37
C ALA A 99 -4.52 -17.55 -0.98
N PRO A 100 -3.50 -18.43 -0.88
CA PRO A 100 -2.94 -18.85 0.39
C PRO A 100 -1.98 -17.78 0.94
N ILE A 101 -2.53 -16.68 1.46
CA ILE A 101 -1.74 -15.58 2.00
C ILE A 101 -1.26 -15.89 3.42
N ALA A 102 0.01 -15.60 3.68
CA ALA A 102 0.65 -15.85 4.98
C ALA A 102 1.34 -14.58 5.46
N GLY A 103 0.90 -14.06 6.59
CA GLY A 103 1.45 -12.82 7.15
C GLY A 103 0.51 -12.21 8.18
N SER A 104 0.90 -11.07 8.70
CA SER A 104 0.01 -10.16 9.42
C SER A 104 -0.12 -8.79 8.74
N ARG A 105 0.80 -8.48 7.82
CA ARG A 105 0.87 -7.24 7.07
C ARG A 105 1.26 -7.54 5.63
N PHE A 106 0.70 -6.79 4.69
CA PHE A 106 0.74 -7.13 3.28
C PHE A 106 0.93 -5.89 2.42
N GLY A 107 1.77 -6.01 1.38
CA GLY A 107 1.74 -5.12 0.23
C GLY A 107 0.84 -5.72 -0.86
N PHE A 108 0.07 -4.88 -1.54
CA PHE A 108 -0.89 -5.28 -2.57
C PHE A 108 -0.89 -4.18 -3.64
N ASP A 109 -0.54 -4.52 -4.88
CA ASP A 109 -0.44 -3.51 -5.94
C ASP A 109 -0.52 -4.10 -7.35
N PHE A 110 -1.08 -3.37 -8.29
CA PHE A 110 -1.11 -3.70 -9.71
C PHE A 110 0.22 -3.36 -10.37
N ASN A 111 0.78 -4.33 -11.08
CA ASN A 111 1.76 -4.03 -12.11
C ASN A 111 1.00 -3.61 -13.39
N PRO A 112 1.07 -2.33 -13.81
CA PRO A 112 0.32 -1.86 -14.97
C PRO A 112 0.81 -2.47 -16.31
N ALA A 113 2.09 -2.84 -16.42
CA ALA A 113 2.64 -3.47 -17.62
C ALA A 113 2.25 -4.96 -17.77
N ALA A 114 2.25 -5.69 -16.66
CA ALA A 114 1.95 -7.12 -16.66
C ALA A 114 0.45 -7.42 -16.48
N ASP A 115 -0.34 -6.43 -16.05
CA ASP A 115 -1.74 -6.57 -15.65
C ASP A 115 -1.91 -7.71 -14.63
N ARG A 116 -1.06 -7.70 -13.60
CA ARG A 116 -1.06 -8.67 -12.51
C ARG A 116 -0.94 -7.94 -11.19
N ILE A 117 -1.60 -8.49 -10.18
CA ILE A 117 -1.52 -7.97 -8.81
C ILE A 117 -0.36 -8.68 -8.12
N ARG A 118 0.56 -7.93 -7.52
CA ARG A 118 1.57 -8.46 -6.61
C ARG A 118 1.02 -8.44 -5.18
N VAL A 119 1.22 -9.53 -4.46
CA VAL A 119 0.96 -9.62 -3.02
C VAL A 119 2.26 -10.02 -2.33
N VAL A 120 2.71 -9.20 -1.40
CA VAL A 120 3.88 -9.47 -0.55
C VAL A 120 3.51 -9.42 0.92
N SER A 121 4.31 -10.02 1.80
CA SER A 121 4.01 -9.99 3.23
C SER A 121 5.24 -9.87 4.13
N ASP A 122 4.97 -9.56 5.40
CA ASP A 122 5.94 -9.56 6.49
C ASP A 122 6.55 -10.93 6.81
N ARG A 123 6.15 -11.99 6.10
CA ARG A 123 6.81 -13.31 6.14
C ARG A 123 7.68 -13.61 4.92
N GLY A 124 7.90 -12.60 4.06
CA GLY A 124 8.68 -12.74 2.84
C GLY A 124 7.91 -13.34 1.68
N GLN A 125 6.60 -13.58 1.82
CA GLN A 125 5.81 -14.14 0.74
C GLN A 125 5.81 -13.22 -0.48
N ASN A 126 5.77 -13.80 -1.69
CA ASN A 126 5.74 -13.09 -2.97
C ASN A 126 4.83 -13.83 -3.96
N LEU A 127 3.59 -13.39 -4.09
CA LEU A 127 2.58 -13.98 -4.97
C LEU A 127 2.17 -13.02 -6.07
N ARG A 128 1.63 -13.59 -7.16
CA ARG A 128 0.90 -12.84 -8.18
C ARG A 128 -0.51 -13.38 -8.33
N LEU A 129 -1.49 -12.49 -8.41
CA LEU A 129 -2.90 -12.82 -8.68
C LEU A 129 -3.33 -12.35 -10.07
N HIS A 130 -4.28 -13.06 -10.66
CA HIS A 130 -4.92 -12.67 -11.91
C HIS A 130 -6.16 -11.81 -11.63
N PRO A 131 -6.23 -10.56 -12.15
CA PRO A 131 -7.26 -9.61 -11.77
C PRO A 131 -8.66 -9.94 -12.28
N ASP A 132 -8.79 -10.70 -13.38
CA ASP A 132 -10.12 -11.10 -13.89
C ASP A 132 -10.69 -12.39 -13.27
N THR A 133 -9.84 -13.26 -12.69
CA THR A 133 -10.28 -14.58 -12.20
C THR A 133 -10.12 -14.76 -10.69
N GLY A 134 -9.31 -13.92 -10.03
CA GLY A 134 -8.94 -14.05 -8.62
C GLY A 134 -7.95 -15.18 -8.34
N ALA A 135 -7.53 -15.94 -9.36
CA ALA A 135 -6.63 -17.08 -9.19
C ALA A 135 -5.19 -16.62 -8.89
N VAL A 136 -4.45 -17.46 -8.17
CA VAL A 136 -2.99 -17.33 -8.07
C VAL A 136 -2.39 -17.56 -9.46
N ALA A 137 -1.82 -16.51 -10.03
CA ALA A 137 -1.12 -16.55 -11.31
C ALA A 137 0.30 -17.12 -11.16
N ALA A 138 0.96 -16.85 -10.03
CA ALA A 138 2.26 -17.43 -9.69
C ALA A 138 2.56 -17.34 -8.19
N THR A 139 3.37 -18.28 -7.72
CA THR A 139 4.10 -18.20 -6.45
C THR A 139 5.57 -18.03 -6.79
N ASP A 140 6.10 -16.83 -6.54
CA ASP A 140 7.49 -16.50 -6.83
C ASP A 140 8.38 -16.87 -5.63
N PRO A 141 9.72 -16.94 -5.78
CA PRO A 141 10.62 -17.07 -4.64
C PRO A 141 10.38 -16.00 -3.59
N ASP A 142 10.55 -16.39 -2.33
CA ASP A 142 10.41 -15.52 -1.17
C ASP A 142 11.33 -14.30 -1.29
N LEU A 143 10.86 -13.20 -0.72
CA LEU A 143 11.60 -11.95 -0.65
C LEU A 143 12.88 -12.14 0.15
N ALA A 144 14.00 -11.80 -0.49
CA ALA A 144 15.32 -11.96 0.09
C ALA A 144 16.21 -10.73 -0.22
N PRO A 145 17.02 -10.25 0.74
CA PRO A 145 17.98 -9.21 0.47
C PRO A 145 19.00 -9.67 -0.57
N ALA A 146 19.40 -8.78 -1.48
CA ALA A 146 20.35 -9.11 -2.53
C ALA A 146 21.79 -9.35 -2.02
N MET A 147 22.13 -8.81 -0.84
CA MET A 147 23.43 -8.98 -0.19
C MET A 147 23.41 -10.21 0.74
N PRO A 148 24.40 -11.14 0.67
CA PRO A 148 24.56 -12.21 1.63
C PRO A 148 24.68 -11.68 3.07
N GLY A 149 23.89 -12.21 4.00
CA GLY A 149 23.87 -11.76 5.40
C GLY A 149 22.99 -10.52 5.67
N GLY A 150 22.31 -9.98 4.66
CA GLY A 150 21.26 -8.98 4.86
C GLY A 150 20.11 -9.56 5.68
N GLN A 151 19.45 -8.72 6.48
CA GLN A 151 18.23 -9.15 7.18
C GLN A 151 17.08 -9.32 6.19
N ALA A 152 16.32 -10.41 6.31
CA ALA A 152 15.05 -10.54 5.61
C ALA A 152 14.13 -9.39 6.06
N GLY A 153 13.92 -8.44 5.15
CA GLY A 153 13.14 -7.24 5.42
C GLY A 153 11.69 -7.61 5.75
N HIS A 154 11.06 -6.82 6.61
CA HIS A 154 9.62 -6.94 6.84
C HIS A 154 8.91 -6.10 5.80
N VAL A 155 8.79 -6.68 4.60
CA VAL A 155 8.21 -5.99 3.46
C VAL A 155 6.69 -6.01 3.55
N VAL A 156 6.09 -4.85 3.70
CA VAL A 156 4.63 -4.71 3.83
C VAL A 156 4.03 -3.65 2.92
N GLY A 157 4.86 -3.04 2.06
CA GLY A 157 4.42 -2.20 0.95
C GLY A 157 4.99 -2.74 -0.35
N ALA A 158 4.19 -2.71 -1.41
CA ALA A 158 4.60 -2.90 -2.79
C ALA A 158 3.91 -1.81 -3.60
N ALA A 159 4.61 -1.17 -4.52
CA ALA A 159 4.03 -0.19 -5.43
C ALA A 159 4.81 -0.14 -6.74
N TYR A 160 4.11 -0.07 -7.88
CA TYR A 160 4.71 0.04 -9.19
C TYR A 160 4.69 1.46 -9.73
N THR A 161 5.81 1.86 -10.33
CA THR A 161 5.80 3.03 -11.22
C THR A 161 5.10 2.70 -12.53
N TYR A 162 4.62 3.74 -13.21
CA TYR A 162 4.17 3.67 -14.59
C TYR A 162 5.11 4.44 -15.52
N ASN A 163 5.49 3.82 -16.64
CA ASN A 163 6.30 4.46 -17.66
C ASN A 163 5.44 4.89 -18.85
N LYS A 164 5.35 6.20 -19.08
CA LYS A 164 4.54 6.79 -20.16
C LYS A 164 5.16 6.69 -21.55
N THR A 165 6.46 6.42 -21.63
CA THR A 165 7.19 6.29 -22.89
C THR A 165 7.20 4.85 -23.38
N ASP A 166 7.30 3.90 -22.46
CA ASP A 166 7.21 2.46 -22.74
C ASP A 166 6.36 1.77 -21.66
N GLU A 167 5.08 1.55 -21.97
CA GLU A 167 4.10 0.93 -21.07
C GLU A 167 4.46 -0.50 -20.64
N LYS A 168 5.49 -1.12 -21.24
CA LYS A 168 6.00 -2.43 -20.86
C LYS A 168 6.99 -2.38 -19.70
N LEU A 169 7.44 -1.18 -19.31
CA LEU A 169 8.39 -0.98 -18.23
C LEU A 169 7.70 -0.49 -16.96
N THR A 170 8.11 -1.09 -15.84
CA THR A 170 7.70 -0.70 -14.49
C THR A 170 8.87 -0.95 -13.54
N SER A 171 8.95 -0.16 -12.47
CA SER A 171 9.84 -0.41 -11.34
C SER A 171 8.98 -0.78 -10.13
N ASN A 172 9.31 -1.89 -9.45
CA ASN A 172 8.63 -2.30 -8.23
C ASN A 172 9.39 -1.78 -7.00
N TYR A 173 8.74 -0.95 -6.20
CA TYR A 173 9.25 -0.46 -4.94
C TYR A 173 8.56 -1.15 -3.77
N ALA A 174 9.29 -1.26 -2.67
CA ALA A 174 8.83 -1.94 -1.46
C ALA A 174 9.24 -1.18 -0.20
N LEU A 175 8.48 -1.36 0.87
CA LEU A 175 8.79 -0.78 2.19
C LEU A 175 9.17 -1.84 3.21
N ASP A 176 10.37 -1.75 3.78
CA ASP A 176 10.77 -2.53 4.95
C ASP A 176 10.49 -1.73 6.22
N ILE A 177 9.47 -2.15 6.97
CA ILE A 177 9.01 -1.43 8.16
C ILE A 177 9.91 -1.62 9.38
N ARG A 178 10.73 -2.68 9.42
CA ARG A 178 11.64 -2.90 10.56
C ARG A 178 12.86 -2.02 10.50
N ARG A 179 13.37 -1.78 9.29
CA ARG A 179 14.46 -0.82 9.08
C ARG A 179 13.92 0.61 8.93
N GLY A 180 12.71 0.78 8.40
CA GLY A 180 12.19 2.06 7.95
C GLY A 180 12.87 2.49 6.65
N TRP A 181 12.87 1.62 5.64
CA TRP A 181 13.61 1.81 4.38
C TRP A 181 12.72 1.62 3.15
N LEU A 182 13.03 2.39 2.12
CA LEU A 182 12.58 2.12 0.75
C LEU A 182 13.56 1.14 0.10
N LEU A 183 12.98 0.14 -0.57
CA LEU A 183 13.66 -0.89 -1.32
C LEU A 183 13.09 -0.94 -2.75
N THR A 184 13.78 -1.61 -3.65
CA THR A 184 13.18 -2.12 -4.89
C THR A 184 13.16 -3.64 -4.88
N GLN A 185 12.11 -4.23 -5.44
CA GLN A 185 12.05 -5.67 -5.70
C GLN A 185 12.47 -5.89 -7.15
N GLY A 186 13.70 -6.35 -7.36
CA GLY A 186 14.38 -6.29 -8.65
C GLY A 186 15.03 -4.92 -8.88
N THR A 187 15.55 -4.70 -10.08
CA THR A 187 16.18 -3.43 -10.47
C THR A 187 15.15 -2.44 -11.00
N VAL A 188 15.37 -1.15 -10.75
CA VAL A 188 14.64 -0.07 -11.44
C VAL A 188 14.85 -0.15 -12.95
N GLU A 189 13.88 0.37 -13.71
CA GLU A 189 13.95 0.42 -15.16
C GLU A 189 15.24 1.11 -15.67
N GLY A 190 15.76 0.65 -16.81
CA GLY A 190 17.00 1.16 -17.39
C GLY A 190 18.30 0.67 -16.75
N ARG A 191 18.26 -0.04 -15.61
CA ARG A 191 19.46 -0.66 -15.02
C ARG A 191 19.84 -1.96 -15.72
N THR A 192 21.14 -2.17 -15.91
CA THR A 192 21.73 -3.40 -16.48
C THR A 192 22.75 -4.02 -15.51
N PRO A 193 22.70 -5.34 -15.26
CA PRO A 193 21.69 -6.29 -15.75
C PRO A 193 20.32 -6.06 -15.09
N ALA A 194 19.26 -6.25 -15.86
CA ALA A 194 17.90 -6.18 -15.32
C ALA A 194 17.61 -7.39 -14.42
N VAL A 195 17.06 -7.15 -13.24
CA VAL A 195 16.59 -8.18 -12.32
C VAL A 195 15.08 -8.04 -12.17
N SER A 196 14.35 -9.07 -12.60
CA SER A 196 12.89 -9.09 -12.48
C SER A 196 12.45 -9.11 -11.01
N PRO A 197 11.36 -8.40 -10.65
CA PRO A 197 10.73 -8.53 -9.34
C PRO A 197 10.34 -9.97 -8.99
N ASN A 198 10.05 -10.80 -10.00
CA ASN A 198 9.68 -12.21 -9.83
C ASN A 198 10.82 -13.07 -9.25
N THR A 199 12.03 -12.52 -9.10
CA THR A 199 13.14 -13.21 -8.43
C THR A 199 13.10 -13.09 -6.91
N GLY A 200 12.23 -12.23 -6.36
CA GLY A 200 12.16 -11.94 -4.92
C GLY A 200 13.33 -11.11 -4.38
N ARG A 201 14.29 -10.72 -5.22
CA ARG A 201 15.50 -10.01 -4.76
C ARG A 201 15.18 -8.56 -4.39
N LEU A 202 15.52 -8.17 -3.16
CA LEU A 202 15.38 -6.81 -2.65
C LEU A 202 16.71 -6.05 -2.74
N LEU A 203 16.67 -4.84 -3.28
CA LEU A 203 17.79 -3.90 -3.33
C LEU A 203 17.47 -2.67 -2.48
N ASP A 204 18.44 -2.22 -1.68
CA ASP A 204 18.29 -1.02 -0.88
C ASP A 204 18.24 0.23 -1.76
N VAL A 205 17.29 1.13 -1.50
CA VAL A 205 17.27 2.49 -2.08
C VAL A 205 17.79 3.48 -1.06
N GLY A 206 17.13 3.55 0.11
CA GLY A 206 17.57 4.41 1.20
C GLY A 206 16.58 4.46 2.37
N ALA A 207 17.02 5.10 3.45
CA ALA A 207 16.22 5.21 4.67
C ALA A 207 15.08 6.23 4.49
N LEU A 208 13.91 5.92 5.05
CA LEU A 208 12.76 6.84 5.06
C LEU A 208 13.03 8.07 5.95
N GLY A 209 13.92 7.95 6.93
CA GLY A 209 14.16 8.97 7.96
C GLY A 209 13.14 8.95 9.10
N THR A 210 12.14 8.07 9.06
CA THR A 210 11.12 7.88 10.11
C THR A 210 11.56 6.94 11.22
N GLY A 211 12.63 6.15 10.98
CA GLY A 211 12.94 4.95 11.76
C GLY A 211 11.93 3.81 11.49
N PRO A 212 11.99 2.74 12.30
CA PRO A 212 11.03 1.64 12.21
C PRO A 212 9.59 2.10 12.42
N VAL A 213 8.66 1.40 11.76
CA VAL A 213 7.22 1.66 11.85
C VAL A 213 6.46 0.38 12.17
N ASP A 214 5.27 0.52 12.74
CA ASP A 214 4.43 -0.60 13.14
C ASP A 214 3.63 -1.17 11.98
N ASP A 215 3.38 -0.37 10.94
CA ASP A 215 2.65 -0.78 9.74
C ASP A 215 2.85 0.24 8.62
N ALA A 216 2.59 -0.18 7.38
CA ALA A 216 2.61 0.71 6.23
C ALA A 216 1.62 0.28 5.15
N ALA A 217 1.09 1.26 4.43
CA ALA A 217 0.48 1.08 3.12
C ALA A 217 1.18 2.02 2.13
N PHE A 218 1.39 1.60 0.89
CA PHE A 218 2.24 2.29 -0.07
C PHE A 218 1.64 2.18 -1.46
N ASP A 219 1.63 3.29 -2.20
CA ASP A 219 1.15 3.35 -3.57
C ASP A 219 1.90 4.45 -4.35
N ILE A 220 1.99 4.29 -5.67
CA ILE A 220 2.65 5.20 -6.60
C ILE A 220 1.66 5.57 -7.71
N ALA A 221 1.39 6.88 -7.84
CA ALA A 221 0.48 7.39 -8.86
C ALA A 221 1.00 7.06 -10.28
N ASP A 222 0.14 6.54 -11.14
CA ASP A 222 0.43 6.22 -12.54
C ASP A 222 0.68 7.48 -13.40
N LEU A 223 0.06 8.61 -13.02
CA LEU A 223 0.17 9.85 -13.78
C LEU A 223 1.53 10.55 -13.64
N ASP A 224 2.15 10.58 -12.47
CA ASP A 224 3.39 11.33 -12.26
C ASP A 224 4.42 10.62 -11.38
N ASN A 225 4.17 9.35 -11.05
CA ASN A 225 4.97 8.55 -10.13
C ASN A 225 5.14 9.20 -8.75
N THR A 226 4.18 10.05 -8.31
CA THR A 226 4.13 10.51 -6.93
C THR A 226 3.90 9.31 -6.02
N ALA A 227 4.90 8.99 -5.20
CA ALA A 227 4.84 7.91 -4.24
C ALA A 227 4.32 8.41 -2.88
N LEU A 228 3.28 7.76 -2.37
CA LEU A 228 2.69 8.06 -1.07
C LEU A 228 2.73 6.84 -0.16
N ALA A 229 3.08 7.05 1.11
CA ALA A 229 3.05 6.01 2.13
C ALA A 229 2.25 6.46 3.35
N ALA A 230 1.28 5.64 3.78
CA ALA A 230 0.63 5.80 5.07
C ALA A 230 1.40 4.95 6.10
N LEU A 231 2.18 5.59 6.95
CA LEU A 231 3.03 4.94 7.94
C LEU A 231 2.39 5.04 9.33
N ARG A 232 2.32 3.90 10.04
CA ARG A 232 1.80 3.83 11.41
C ARG A 232 2.94 3.76 12.41
N GLN A 233 2.95 4.67 13.37
CA GLN A 233 3.84 4.65 14.53
C GLN A 233 3.01 4.86 15.81
N GLY A 234 3.05 3.87 16.71
CA GLY A 234 2.18 3.77 17.87
C GLY A 234 0.70 3.75 17.46
N THR A 235 -0.04 4.74 17.93
CA THR A 235 -1.48 4.84 17.66
C THR A 235 -1.81 5.64 16.40
N ARG A 236 -0.82 6.27 15.76
CA ARG A 236 -1.05 7.30 14.74
C ARG A 236 -0.55 6.88 13.36
N THR A 237 -1.43 6.96 12.38
CA THR A 237 -1.12 6.83 10.95
C THR A 237 -0.95 8.21 10.33
N ARG A 238 0.17 8.41 9.63
CA ARG A 238 0.51 9.65 8.92
C ARG A 238 0.83 9.35 7.47
N LEU A 239 0.42 10.23 6.57
CA LEU A 239 0.74 10.18 5.16
C LEU A 239 2.06 10.91 4.89
N TYR A 240 2.91 10.29 4.08
CA TYR A 240 4.18 10.81 3.64
C TYR A 240 4.27 10.76 2.13
N ARG A 241 4.93 11.76 1.53
CA ARG A 241 5.49 11.63 0.18
C ARG A 241 6.85 10.96 0.28
N ILE A 242 7.09 9.95 -0.56
CA ILE A 242 8.37 9.24 -0.62
C ILE A 242 9.14 9.68 -1.87
N ASP A 243 10.40 10.06 -1.70
CA ASP A 243 11.31 10.26 -2.83
C ASP A 243 11.84 8.90 -3.31
N LEU A 244 11.47 8.49 -4.52
CA LEU A 244 11.80 7.16 -5.05
C LEU A 244 13.30 6.97 -5.35
N ALA A 245 14.08 8.05 -5.47
CA ALA A 245 15.51 7.98 -5.77
C ALA A 245 16.37 7.81 -4.50
N SER A 246 15.97 8.46 -3.41
CA SER A 246 16.72 8.51 -2.15
C SER A 246 16.06 7.73 -1.01
N GLY A 247 14.78 7.43 -1.12
CA GLY A 247 13.96 6.85 -0.05
C GLY A 247 13.44 7.87 0.97
N ALA A 248 13.85 9.14 0.92
CA ALA A 248 13.48 10.11 1.96
C ALA A 248 11.95 10.35 2.04
N ALA A 249 11.40 10.30 3.25
CA ALA A 249 9.98 10.56 3.50
C ALA A 249 9.74 12.01 3.96
N THR A 250 8.78 12.68 3.32
CA THR A 250 8.30 14.02 3.71
C THR A 250 6.89 13.92 4.27
N LEU A 251 6.68 14.34 5.52
CA LEU A 251 5.37 14.31 6.17
C LEU A 251 4.38 15.24 5.46
N LEU A 252 3.21 14.71 5.11
CA LEU A 252 2.09 15.48 4.54
C LEU A 252 0.99 15.73 5.58
N GLY A 253 0.74 14.77 6.46
CA GLY A 253 -0.22 14.96 7.54
C GLY A 253 -0.75 13.67 8.17
N THR A 254 -1.43 13.79 9.30
CA THR A 254 -2.21 12.70 9.91
C THR A 254 -3.39 12.31 9.00
N VAL A 255 -3.58 11.01 8.73
CA VAL A 255 -4.72 10.53 7.94
C VAL A 255 -5.97 10.49 8.81
N GLY A 256 -6.98 11.31 8.51
CA GLY A 256 -8.21 11.43 9.29
C GLY A 256 -7.93 11.62 10.80
N SER A 257 -8.42 10.71 11.64
CA SER A 257 -8.17 10.71 13.09
C SER A 257 -6.83 10.06 13.49
N GLY A 258 -6.07 9.51 12.54
CA GLY A 258 -4.83 8.76 12.78
C GLY A 258 -5.03 7.27 13.04
N GLY A 259 -6.24 6.74 12.88
CA GLY A 259 -6.54 5.31 13.01
C GLY A 259 -5.71 4.42 12.06
N ARG A 260 -5.65 3.11 12.33
CA ARG A 260 -4.94 2.18 11.46
C ARG A 260 -5.64 2.13 10.10
N VAL A 261 -4.86 2.13 9.03
CA VAL A 261 -5.33 1.84 7.67
C VAL A 261 -4.79 0.49 7.22
N ALA A 262 -5.60 -0.25 6.47
CA ALA A 262 -5.23 -1.55 5.92
C ALA A 262 -4.61 -1.44 4.51
N GLY A 263 -4.82 -0.32 3.83
CA GLY A 263 -4.32 -0.06 2.49
C GLY A 263 -4.64 1.38 2.07
N ILE A 264 -3.88 1.89 1.12
CA ILE A 264 -4.16 3.14 0.41
C ILE A 264 -4.11 2.87 -1.09
N ALA A 265 -4.87 3.62 -1.88
CA ALA A 265 -4.83 3.61 -3.34
C ALA A 265 -5.05 5.03 -3.86
N ILE A 266 -4.25 5.44 -4.84
CA ILE A 266 -4.29 6.75 -5.48
C ILE A 266 -5.20 6.62 -6.69
N GLU A 267 -6.18 7.53 -6.79
CA GLU A 267 -7.09 7.58 -7.94
C GLU A 267 -6.30 7.92 -9.22
N PRO A 268 -6.44 7.11 -10.30
CA PRO A 268 -5.78 7.36 -11.60
C PRO A 268 -6.26 8.63 -12.32
#